data_AF-A0A368WBY5-F1
#
_entry.id   AF-A0A368WBY5-F1
#
_cell.length_a   1.000
_cell.length_b   1.000
_cell.length_c   1.000
_cell.angle_alpha   90.00
_cell.angle_beta   90.00
_cell.angle_gamma   90.00
#
_symmetry.space_group_name_H-M   'P 1'
#
loop_
_entity.id
_entity.type
_entity.pdbx_description
1 polymer ?
#
loop_
_entity_poly.entity_id
_entity_poly.type
_entity_poly.pdbx_seq_one_letter_code
_entity_poly.pdbx_strand_id
1 'polypeptide(L)' 'MKNICENFRYVEKVRPYRDLTFKFYADGRLVIIDNVAEEVITPKDLKGDSKDFYVRRRIAFIKNQLAASQLKYA' A
#
# COMPACT_ATOMS: atom_id res chain seq x y z
N MET A 1 17.28 -13.15 1.59
CA MET A 1 15.94 -13.10 2.23
C MET A 1 15.05 -12.22 1.36
N LYS A 2 14.06 -12.79 0.67
CA LYS A 2 13.12 -11.98 -0.14
C LYS A 2 12.34 -11.09 0.83
N ASN A 3 12.40 -9.77 0.66
CA ASN A 3 11.51 -8.86 1.39
C ASN A 3 10.07 -9.31 1.11
N ILE A 4 9.42 -9.88 2.13
CA ILE A 4 8.07 -10.46 2.05
C ILE A 4 7.02 -9.33 1.83
N CYS A 5 7.42 -8.08 2.02
CA CYS A 5 6.57 -6.91 1.88
C CYS A 5 7.31 -5.68 1.30
N GLU A 6 6.59 -4.91 0.48
CA GLU A 6 6.96 -3.55 0.06
C GLU A 6 6.30 -2.52 0.98
N ASN A 7 7.09 -1.63 1.56
CA ASN A 7 6.61 -0.63 2.52
C ASN A 7 6.71 0.78 1.92
N PHE A 8 5.64 1.55 2.06
CA PHE A 8 5.58 2.95 1.63
C PHE A 8 5.02 3.82 2.74
N ARG A 9 5.73 4.89 3.08
CA ARG A 9 5.24 5.93 3.99
C ARG A 9 4.63 7.08 3.19
N TYR A 10 3.50 7.60 3.65
CA TYR A 10 2.83 8.74 3.06
C TYR A 10 2.27 9.63 4.16
N VAL A 11 2.69 10.90 4.17
CA VAL A 11 2.18 11.90 5.11
C VAL A 11 1.18 12.78 4.38
N GLU A 12 -0.05 12.85 4.88
CA GLU A 12 -1.09 13.71 4.31
C GLU A 12 -0.70 15.18 4.44
N LYS A 13 -0.87 15.94 3.35
CA LYS A 13 -0.54 17.37 3.29
C LYS A 13 -1.65 18.29 3.81
N VAL A 14 -2.83 17.73 4.04
CA VAL A 14 -4.02 18.42 4.51
C VAL A 14 -4.57 17.70 5.72
N ARG A 15 -5.36 18.39 6.56
CA ARG A 15 -6.04 17.78 7.71
C ARG A 15 -6.76 16.49 7.26
N PRO A 16 -6.65 15.38 8.02
CA PRO A 16 -6.11 15.27 9.37
C PRO A 16 -4.57 15.17 9.51
N TYR A 17 -3.79 15.30 8.43
CA TYR A 17 -2.32 15.18 8.43
C TYR A 17 -1.83 13.81 8.92
N ARG A 18 -2.55 12.74 8.57
CA ARG A 18 -2.16 11.39 8.99
C ARG A 18 -0.80 11.02 8.41
N ASP A 19 -0.01 10.34 9.22
CA ASP A 19 1.22 9.69 8.79
C ASP A 19 0.91 8.20 8.58
N LEU A 20 0.81 7.80 7.32
CA LEU A 20 0.34 6.48 6.94
C LEU A 20 1.49 5.59 6.46
N THR A 21 1.51 4.34 6.93
CA THR A 21 2.41 3.30 6.42
C THR A 21 1.61 2.24 5.68
N PHE A 22 1.87 2.07 4.38
CA PHE A 22 1.30 1.03 3.54
C PHE A 22 2.28 -0.14 3.41
N LYS A 23 1.83 -1.35 3.71
CA LYS A 23 2.60 -2.60 3.56
C LYS A 23 1.89 -3.52 2.57
N PHE A 24 2.49 -3.74 1.40
CA PHE A 24 1.99 -4.64 0.36
C PHE A 24 2.75 -5.97 0.44
N TYR A 25 2.05 -7.05 0.73
CA TYR A 25 2.64 -8.38 0.90
C TYR A 25 2.64 -9.14 -0.42
N ALA A 26 3.64 -9.99 -0.63
CA ALA A 26 3.77 -10.81 -1.83
C ALA A 26 2.59 -11.78 -2.08
N ASP A 27 1.76 -12.05 -1.07
CA ASP A 27 0.53 -12.84 -1.18
C ASP A 27 -0.70 -11.99 -1.58
N GLY A 28 -0.50 -10.70 -1.85
CA GLY A 28 -1.57 -9.78 -2.23
C GLY A 28 -2.23 -9.06 -1.05
N ARG A 29 -1.91 -9.42 0.21
CA ARG A 29 -2.44 -8.69 1.38
C ARG A 29 -1.92 -7.25 1.44
N LEU A 30 -2.70 -6.40 2.09
CA LEU A 30 -2.38 -5.01 2.36
C LEU A 30 -2.64 -4.73 3.82
N VAL A 31 -1.70 -4.05 4.48
CA VAL A 31 -1.91 -3.44 5.79
C VAL A 31 -1.62 -1.95 5.67
N ILE A 32 -2.51 -1.11 6.18
CA ILE A 32 -2.33 0.34 6.27
C ILE A 32 -2.34 0.69 7.75
N ILE A 33 -1.29 1.37 8.22
CA ILE A 33 -1.15 1.79 9.61
C ILE A 33 -1.23 3.30 9.63
N ASP A 34 -2.08 3.87 10.48
CA ASP A 34 -1.96 5.25 10.92
C ASP A 34 -0.94 5.31 12.05
N ASN A 35 0.24 5.88 11.77
CA ASN A 35 1.35 5.95 12.72
C ASN A 35 1.06 6.93 13.87
N VAL A 36 0.11 7.86 13.72
CA VAL A 36 -0.23 8.83 14.76
C VAL A 36 -1.25 8.25 15.72
N ALA A 37 -2.30 7.61 15.18
CA ALA A 37 -3.34 6.96 15.97
C ALA A 37 -2.98 5.53 16.42
N GLU A 38 -1.84 5.00 15.95
CA GLU A 38 -1.35 3.63 16.20
C GLU A 38 -2.38 2.54 15.83
N GLU A 39 -3.18 2.78 14.81
CA GLU A 39 -4.26 1.89 14.38
C GLU A 39 -4.06 1.35 12.97
N VAL A 40 -4.64 0.18 12.70
CA VAL A 40 -4.72 -0.38 11.35
C VAL A 40 -6.01 0.10 10.71
N ILE A 41 -5.89 0.76 9.57
CA ILE A 41 -7.03 1.28 8.80
C ILE A 41 -7.20 0.51 7.48
N THR A 42 -8.35 0.70 6.85
CA THR A 42 -8.67 0.09 5.56
C THR A 42 -8.61 1.12 4.43
N PRO A 43 -8.53 0.68 3.17
CA PRO A 43 -8.63 1.59 2.03
C PRO A 43 -9.90 2.46 1.99
N LYS A 44 -10.97 2.06 2.69
CA LYS A 44 -12.21 2.85 2.77
C LYS A 44 -12.06 4.09 3.66
N ASP A 45 -11.12 4.06 4.60
CA ASP A 45 -10.82 5.14 5.55
C ASP A 45 -9.89 6.20 4.96
N LEU A 46 -9.33 5.93 3.78
CA LEU A 46 -8.51 6.87 3.02
C LEU A 46 -9.38 7.90 2.29
N LYS A 47 -8.88 9.13 2.19
CA LYS A 47 -9.57 10.25 1.52
C LYS A 47 -8.57 11.08 0.73
N GLY A 48 -9.04 11.69 -0.37
CA GLY A 48 -8.22 12.56 -1.20
C GLY A 48 -6.92 11.89 -1.65
N ASP A 49 -5.81 12.60 -1.46
CA ASP A 49 -4.50 12.21 -2.00
C ASP A 49 -3.94 10.91 -1.43
N SER A 50 -4.25 10.56 -0.17
CA SER A 50 -3.81 9.28 0.40
C SER A 50 -4.52 8.10 -0.27
N LYS A 51 -5.77 8.29 -0.69
CA LYS A 51 -6.53 7.30 -1.47
C LYS A 51 -5.99 7.17 -2.89
N ASP A 52 -5.67 8.29 -3.56
CA ASP A 52 -5.05 8.26 -4.90
C ASP A 52 -3.68 7.57 -4.86
N PHE A 53 -2.86 7.91 -3.86
CA PHE A 53 -1.57 7.26 -3.62
C PHE A 53 -1.73 5.73 -3.48
N TYR A 54 -2.67 5.28 -2.64
CA TYR A 54 -3.00 3.87 -2.48
C TYR A 54 -3.36 3.20 -3.80
N VAL A 55 -4.30 3.79 -4.56
CA VAL A 55 -4.79 3.20 -5.81
C VAL A 55 -3.66 3.04 -6.83
N ARG A 56 -2.85 4.08 -7.04
CA ARG A 56 -1.70 4.01 -7.96
C ARG A 56 -0.72 2.93 -7.56
N ARG A 57 -0.40 2.84 -6.26
CA ARG A 57 0.55 1.85 -5.76
C ARG A 57 -0.02 0.43 -5.86
N ARG A 58 -1.31 0.23 -5.57
CA ARG A 58 -1.99 -1.06 -5.68
C ARG A 58 -2.03 -1.56 -7.12
N ILE A 59 -2.30 -0.68 -8.09
CA ILE A 59 -2.27 -1.04 -9.53
C ILE A 59 -0.86 -1.46 -9.94
N ALA A 60 0.17 -0.69 -9.58
CA ALA A 60 1.55 -1.04 -9.90
C ALA A 60 1.96 -2.39 -9.31
N PHE A 61 1.60 -2.62 -8.04
CA PHE A 61 1.86 -3.87 -7.34
C PHE A 61 1.23 -5.09 -8.06
N ILE A 62 -0.06 -5.00 -8.42
CA ILE A 62 -0.77 -6.08 -9.12
C ILE A 62 -0.14 -6.34 -10.51
N LYS A 63 0.20 -5.28 -11.26
CA LYS A 63 0.85 -5.42 -12.57
C LYS A 63 2.19 -6.15 -12.47
N ASN A 64 3.01 -5.79 -11.48
CA ASN A 64 4.31 -6.43 -11.25
C ASN A 64 4.13 -7.91 -10.87
N GLN A 65 3.17 -8.23 -10.02
CA GLN A 65 2.88 -9.63 -9.66
C GLN A 65 2.40 -10.45 -10.86
N LEU A 66 1.52 -9.89 -11.69
CA LEU A 66 1.03 -10.56 -12.90
C LEU A 66 2.17 -10.85 -13.87
N ALA A 67 3.03 -9.86 -14.14
CA ALA A 67 4.20 -10.03 -15.01
C ALA A 67 5.17 -11.08 -14.47
N ALA A 68 5.45 -11.08 -13.17
CA ALA A 68 6.28 -12.08 -12.52
C ALA A 68 5.67 -13.49 -12.60
N SER A 69 4.34 -13.61 -12.49
CA SER A 69 3.64 -14.89 -12.64
C SER A 69 3.71 -15.39 -14.08
N GLN A 70 3.51 -14.52 -15.08
CA GLN A 70 3.61 -14.89 -16.48
C GLN A 70 5.01 -15.40 -16.85
N LEU A 71 6.07 -14.72 -16.38
CA LEU A 71 7.45 -15.16 -16.58
C LEU A 71 7.77 -16.52 -15.95
N LYS A 72 7.09 -16.92 -14.88
CA LYS A 72 7.32 -18.21 -14.21
C LYS A 72 6.74 -19.39 -14.99
N TYR A 73 5.68 -19.15 -15.76
CA TYR A 73 4.94 -20.19 -16.50
C TYR A 73 5.04 -20.02 -18.03
N ALA A 74 5.94 -19.15 -18.50
CA ALA A 74 6.36 -19.03 -19.90
C ALA A 74 7.60 -19.91 -20.13
#